data_AF-A0A350H2G5-F1
#
_entry.id   AF-A0A350H2G5-F1
#
_cell.length_a   1.000
_cell.length_b   1.000
_cell.length_c   1.000
_cell.angle_alpha   90.00
_cell.angle_beta   90.00
_cell.angle_gamma   90.00
#
_symmetry.space_group_name_H-M   'P 1'
#
loop_
_entity.id
_entity.type
_entity.pdbx_description
1 polymer ?
#
loop_
_entity_poly.entity_id
_entity_poly.type
_entity_poly.pdbx_seq_one_letter_code
_entity_poly.pdbx_strand_id
1 'polypeptide(L)'
;MKNRTNEEILKERKRLEAIIRRLIEISDDKKSDEILFIDSFQKDKEGKPLYLLGESLKMLSEADIAYFPEDYHKYRGCNIEHKCAKEYGIRVATY
;
A
#
# COMPACT_ATOMS: atom_id res chain seq x y z
N MET A 1 -7.68 -1.35 -7.92
CA MET A 1 -8.66 -2.17 -7.18
C MET A 1 -9.87 -2.34 -8.08
N LYS A 2 -10.42 -3.56 -8.22
CA LYS A 2 -11.58 -3.80 -9.11
C LYS A 2 -12.78 -3.04 -8.53
N ASN A 3 -13.56 -2.35 -9.35
CA ASN A 3 -14.77 -1.59 -8.94
C ASN A 3 -14.53 -0.35 -8.04
N ARG A 4 -13.34 0.25 -8.04
CA ARG A 4 -13.13 1.59 -7.46
C ARG A 4 -12.63 2.55 -8.53
N THR A 5 -13.09 3.80 -8.47
CA THR A 5 -12.58 4.88 -9.32
C THR A 5 -11.19 5.31 -8.87
N ASN A 6 -10.44 5.95 -9.77
CA ASN A 6 -9.13 6.52 -9.42
C ASN A 6 -9.25 7.56 -8.29
N GLU A 7 -10.34 8.33 -8.25
CA GLU A 7 -10.59 9.32 -7.19
C GLU A 7 -10.84 8.66 -5.83
N GLU A 8 -11.62 7.57 -5.78
CA GLU A 8 -11.86 6.82 -4.55
C GLU A 8 -10.56 6.22 -4.00
N ILE A 9 -9.72 5.68 -4.88
CA ILE A 9 -8.41 5.13 -4.49
C ILE A 9 -7.52 6.24 -3.91
N LEU A 10 -7.41 7.38 -4.60
CA LEU A 10 -6.60 8.51 -4.15
C LEU A 10 -7.11 9.11 -2.83
N LYS A 11 -8.42 9.22 -2.67
CA LYS A 11 -9.04 9.72 -1.44
C LYS A 11 -8.72 8.81 -0.25
N GLU A 12 -8.84 7.50 -0.43
CA GLU A 12 -8.55 6.53 0.61
C GLU A 12 -7.06 6.53 0.97
N ARG A 13 -6.15 6.58 -0.02
CA ARG A 13 -4.71 6.69 0.21
C ARG A 13 -4.36 7.92 1.04
N LYS A 14 -4.85 9.11 0.64
CA LYS A 14 -4.63 10.36 1.40
C LYS A 14 -5.17 10.29 2.83
N ARG A 15 -6.33 9.66 3.02
CA ARG A 15 -6.92 9.45 4.35
C ARG A 15 -6.00 8.59 5.21
N LEU A 16 -5.48 7.49 4.67
CA LEU A 16 -4.58 6.57 5.37
C LEU A 16 -3.25 7.22 5.71
N GLU A 17 -2.65 7.95 4.77
CA GLU A 17 -1.44 8.73 4.99
C GLU A 17 -1.63 9.72 6.15
N ALA A 18 -2.77 10.43 6.18
CA ALA A 18 -3.09 11.36 7.26
C ALA A 18 -3.27 10.66 8.63
N ILE A 19 -3.93 9.50 8.66
CA ILE A 19 -4.08 8.71 9.88
C ILE A 19 -2.72 8.23 10.40
N ILE A 20 -1.89 7.66 9.52
CA ILE A 20 -0.55 7.17 9.87
C ILE A 20 0.29 8.32 10.43
N ARG A 21 0.37 9.44 9.71
CA ARG A 21 1.11 10.64 10.19
C ARG A 21 0.66 11.05 11.59
N ARG A 22 -0.65 11.12 11.83
CA ARG A 22 -1.20 11.50 13.12
C ARG A 22 -0.91 10.48 14.23
N LEU A 23 -0.93 9.18 13.94
CA LEU A 23 -0.57 8.14 14.91
C LEU A 23 0.89 8.27 15.34
N ILE A 24 1.78 8.56 14.39
CA ILE A 24 3.20 8.76 14.69
C ILE A 24 3.42 10.05 15.50
N GLU A 25 2.76 11.17 15.13
CA GLU A 25 2.80 12.41 15.92
C GLU A 25 2.39 12.18 17.38
N ILE A 26 1.34 11.39 17.63
CA ILE A 26 0.85 11.09 18.99
C ILE A 26 1.83 10.20 19.77
N SER A 27 2.58 9.33 19.09
CA SER A 27 3.53 8.42 19.74
C SER A 27 4.82 9.08 20.26
N ASP A 28 5.00 10.39 20.07
CA ASP A 28 6.23 11.16 20.39
C ASP A 28 7.51 10.52 19.80
N ASP A 29 7.35 9.76 18.71
CA ASP A 29 8.45 9.17 17.99
C ASP A 29 9.04 10.25 17.06
N LYS A 30 10.22 10.76 17.42
CA LYS A 30 10.97 11.78 16.65
C LYS A 30 11.26 11.38 15.20
N LYS A 31 10.91 10.14 14.80
CA LYS A 31 10.99 9.61 13.44
C LYS A 31 9.79 9.98 12.56
N SER A 32 8.86 10.83 12.99
CA SER A 32 7.73 11.28 12.16
C SER A 32 8.12 11.81 10.79
N ASP A 33 9.26 12.50 10.72
CA ASP A 33 9.80 13.10 9.49
C ASP A 33 10.53 12.07 8.60
N GLU A 34 10.79 10.85 9.10
CA GLU A 34 11.46 9.77 8.37
C GLU A 34 10.48 8.84 7.63
N ILE A 35 9.17 9.10 7.71
CA ILE A 35 8.17 8.24 7.09
C ILE A 35 7.99 8.61 5.62
N LEU A 36 8.46 7.69 4.78
CA LEU A 36 8.32 7.75 3.34
C LEU A 36 7.14 6.91 2.89
N PHE A 37 6.19 7.54 2.20
CA PHE A 37 5.10 6.84 1.53
C PHE A 37 5.50 6.52 0.11
N ILE A 38 5.49 5.23 -0.23
CA ILE A 38 5.75 4.78 -1.59
C ILE A 38 4.50 5.06 -2.44
N ASP A 39 4.65 5.88 -3.48
CA ASP A 39 3.58 6.12 -4.45
C ASP A 39 3.42 4.93 -5.39
N SER A 40 2.78 3.88 -4.86
CA SER A 40 2.45 2.68 -5.62
C SER A 40 1.25 2.83 -6.56
N PHE A 41 0.61 4.01 -6.66
CA PHE A 41 -0.60 4.16 -7.46
C PHE A 41 -0.29 4.45 -8.94
N GLN A 42 -0.50 3.44 -9.78
CA GLN A 42 -0.25 3.52 -11.22
C GLN A 42 -1.49 4.00 -12.00
N LYS A 43 -1.87 5.29 -11.81
CA LYS A 43 -3.15 5.88 -12.28
C LYS A 43 -3.43 5.73 -13.78
N ASP A 44 -2.39 5.72 -14.61
CA ASP A 44 -2.50 5.78 -16.08
C ASP A 44 -1.58 4.77 -16.79
N LYS A 45 -1.11 3.75 -16.05
CA LYS A 45 -0.14 2.78 -16.60
C LYS A 45 -0.87 1.68 -17.36
N GLU A 46 -0.81 1.74 -18.68
CA GLU A 46 -1.30 0.66 -19.53
C GLU A 46 -0.38 -0.55 -19.44
N GLY A 47 -0.96 -1.75 -19.37
CA GLY A 47 -0.20 -2.98 -19.31
C GLY A 47 -1.06 -4.19 -19.00
N LYS A 48 -0.50 -5.38 -19.28
CA LYS A 48 -1.14 -6.63 -18.86
C LYS A 48 -1.20 -6.65 -17.32
N PRO A 49 -2.30 -7.11 -16.70
CA PRO A 49 -2.44 -7.11 -15.24
C PRO A 49 -1.29 -7.76 -14.47
N LEU A 50 -0.67 -8.81 -15.03
CA LEU A 50 0.48 -9.48 -14.43
C LEU A 50 1.76 -8.61 -14.45
N TYR A 51 1.94 -7.80 -15.49
CA TYR A 51 3.06 -6.86 -15.57
C TYR A 51 2.94 -5.77 -14.50
N LEU A 52 1.75 -5.17 -14.37
CA LEU A 52 1.48 -4.16 -13.34
C LEU A 52 1.64 -4.73 -11.93
N LEU A 53 1.27 -6.01 -11.71
CA LEU A 53 1.54 -6.70 -10.46
C LEU A 53 3.06 -6.84 -10.20
N GLY A 54 3.85 -7.19 -11.21
CA GLY A 54 5.31 -7.25 -11.08
C GLY A 54 5.93 -5.92 -10.67
N GLU A 55 5.46 -4.81 -11.26
CA GLU A 55 5.88 -3.47 -10.88
C GLU A 55 5.50 -3.12 -9.44
N SER A 56 4.29 -3.52 -9.02
CA SER A 56 3.85 -3.35 -7.63
C SER A 56 4.70 -4.15 -6.64
N LEU A 57 5.07 -5.39 -6.98
CA LEU A 57 5.96 -6.22 -6.16
C LEU A 57 7.37 -5.63 -6.07
N LYS A 58 7.87 -4.99 -7.12
CA LYS A 58 9.15 -4.27 -7.09
C LYS A 58 9.10 -3.13 -6.07
N MET A 59 8.06 -2.31 -6.10
CA MET A 59 7.87 -1.24 -5.11
C MET A 59 7.68 -1.80 -3.70
N LEU A 60 6.92 -2.88 -3.56
CA LEU A 60 6.72 -3.55 -2.27
C LEU A 60 8.05 -4.04 -1.66
N SER A 61 9.01 -4.47 -2.46
CA SER A 61 10.32 -4.94 -1.97
C SER A 61 11.17 -3.86 -1.29
N GLU A 62 10.83 -2.59 -1.48
CA GLU A 62 11.51 -1.46 -0.84
C GLU A 62 10.83 -1.04 0.48
N ALA A 63 9.67 -1.65 0.82
CA ALA A 63 8.88 -1.25 1.97
C ALA A 63 9.28 -1.98 3.26
N ASP A 64 9.36 -1.24 4.36
CA ASP A 64 9.42 -1.84 5.71
C ASP A 64 8.06 -2.35 6.18
N ILE A 65 6.99 -1.63 5.81
CA ILE A 65 5.61 -1.90 6.19
C ILE A 65 4.72 -1.78 4.95
N ALA A 66 3.87 -2.78 4.76
CA ALA A 66 2.84 -2.82 3.73
C ALA A 66 1.45 -2.80 4.36
N TYR A 67 0.65 -1.80 3.98
CA TYR A 67 -0.72 -1.66 4.45
C TYR A 67 -1.72 -2.22 3.44
N PHE A 68 -2.68 -3.01 3.92
CA PHE A 68 -3.75 -3.58 3.10
C PHE A 68 -5.14 -3.27 3.71
N PRO A 69 -6.14 -2.89 2.90
CA PRO A 69 -7.52 -2.70 3.39
C PRO A 69 -8.20 -4.04 3.72
N GLU A 70 -9.18 -4.09 4.64
CA GLU A 70 -9.92 -5.31 5.03
C GLU A 70 -10.29 -6.24 3.85
N ASP A 71 -10.75 -5.65 2.75
CA ASP A 71 -11.24 -6.36 1.57
C ASP A 71 -10.14 -6.77 0.57
N TYR A 72 -8.85 -6.63 0.92
CA TYR A 72 -7.72 -6.98 0.04
C TYR A 72 -7.86 -8.41 -0.52
N HIS A 73 -8.37 -9.33 0.29
CA HIS A 73 -8.54 -10.74 -0.03
C HIS A 73 -9.55 -11.00 -1.17
N LYS A 74 -10.37 -10.00 -1.53
CA LYS A 74 -11.30 -10.08 -2.66
C LYS A 74 -10.63 -9.77 -3.99
N TYR A 75 -9.40 -9.24 -3.98
CA TYR A 75 -8.67 -8.85 -5.19
C TYR A 75 -7.43 -9.73 -5.38
N ARG A 76 -7.32 -10.36 -6.56
CA ARG A 76 -6.22 -11.28 -6.91
C ARG A 76 -4.83 -10.65 -6.71
N GLY A 77 -4.62 -9.42 -7.16
CA GLY A 77 -3.33 -8.73 -7.02
C GLY A 77 -2.96 -8.50 -5.57
N CYS A 78 -3.89 -7.94 -4.79
CA CYS A 78 -3.69 -7.65 -3.37
C CYS A 78 -3.44 -8.90 -2.53
N ASN A 79 -4.07 -10.05 -2.86
CA ASN A 79 -3.75 -11.32 -2.24
C ASN A 79 -2.30 -11.76 -2.47
N ILE A 80 -1.80 -11.61 -3.70
CA ILE A 80 -0.42 -11.99 -4.04
C ILE A 80 0.56 -11.07 -3.34
N GLU A 81 0.34 -9.75 -3.39
CA GLU A 81 1.16 -8.75 -2.70
C GLU A 81 1.22 -9.01 -1.19
N HIS A 82 0.06 -9.25 -0.55
CA HIS A 82 -0.01 -9.56 0.88
C HIS A 82 0.74 -10.86 1.21
N LYS A 83 0.61 -11.90 0.37
CA LYS A 83 1.35 -13.16 0.55
C LYS A 83 2.85 -12.94 0.44
N CYS A 84 3.32 -12.22 -0.59
CA CYS A 84 4.72 -11.87 -0.74
C CYS A 84 5.23 -11.04 0.44
N ALA A 85 4.47 -10.05 0.92
CA ALA A 85 4.88 -9.27 2.08
C ALA A 85 5.15 -10.18 3.30
N LYS A 86 4.22 -11.11 3.60
CA LYS A 86 4.39 -12.05 4.72
C LYS A 86 5.55 -13.03 4.52
N GLU A 87 5.67 -13.62 3.34
CA GLU A 87 6.69 -14.65 3.07
C GLU A 87 8.11 -14.07 2.99
N TYR A 88 8.25 -12.79 2.62
CA TYR A 88 9.53 -12.12 2.46
C TYR A 88 9.87 -11.15 3.62
N GLY A 89 9.11 -11.21 4.72
CA GLY A 89 9.45 -10.50 5.97
C GLY A 89 9.09 -9.02 6.01
N ILE A 90 8.26 -8.54 5.09
CA ILE A 90 7.71 -7.18 5.12
C ILE A 90 6.55 -7.15 6.12
N ARG A 91 6.57 -6.19 7.04
CA ARG A 91 5.54 -6.11 8.08
C ARG A 91 4.20 -5.76 7.44
N VAL A 92 3.18 -6.55 7.73
CA VAL A 92 1.84 -6.31 7.21
C VAL A 92 0.99 -5.62 8.27
N ALA A 93 0.40 -4.49 7.90
CA ALA A 93 -0.64 -3.83 8.66
C ALA A 93 -1.98 -3.97 7.93
N THR A 94 -3.03 -4.27 8.68
CA THR A 94 -4.41 -4.30 8.18
C THR A 94 -5.27 -3.42 9.07
N TYR A 95 -6.17 -2.68 8.45
CA TYR A 95 -7.37 -2.14 9.08
C TYR A 95 -8.51 -3.05 8.68
#